data_AF-A0ABD5Z678-F1
#
_entry.id   AF-A0ABD5Z678-F1
#
_cell.length_a   1.000
_cell.length_b   1.000
_cell.length_c   1.000
_cell.angle_alpha   90.00
_cell.angle_beta   90.00
_cell.angle_gamma   90.00
#
_symmetry.space_group_name_H-M   'P 1'
#
loop_
_entity.id
_entity.type
_entity.pdbx_description
1 polymer ?
#
loop_
_entity_poly.entity_id
_entity_poly.type
_entity_poly.pdbx_seq_one_letter_code
_entity_poly.pdbx_strand_id
1 'polypeptide(L)'
;MNRIAIFCLIIVTISAVGPVTAAADTTNGTVSCEYPFSASDATGTTVTVTQQPSRIVTLGPSAAQTVWEIGGKDQVVGVTEYASYLEGSDSKTTVGAYNINLEAVVGLQPDLVLAPNTVSDQTVGKLRNAGLKVYKFRKATSIEFIAEKTLLTGKLIGQCQTAQSRTETFRNQVETIERAVQGEPRPSVVHILGKSGYAAGQDTFINKIIQKSGGDNIAADKFSGYQVISPETVLAENPQWITRPRTFSLSAYAGTTAVKQGQTITLNENYISQPAPRIVIPMVHLVKQWHPDAYRQAQLGEISSAVSDTPLGPTTYTSSVTETGVATLSVDNFRYREQQVANFTVPTTFENGSNPKLTTVKVKPTEPNFDFDIHVKKMDENTSLPNSSEPLAGYQFTSQGMWSDGLATLSATVELNTSEREISSTKLVAYRKVDGNWTQTGVQINQTNSTLQVQANLTKYTALYFATVTTESAHQTDIETTTTSVATTTGTQTTTNSVTQQSSTTKSTATTQTTMTGSSASTPGFSITVFAVSLIIFGRLYS
;
A
#
# COMPACT_ATOMS: atom_id res chain seq x y z
N MET A 1 68.52 -17.77 45.75
CA MET A 1 67.65 -18.38 46.80
C MET A 1 67.24 -17.29 47.78
N ASN A 2 66.01 -17.34 48.29
CA ASN A 2 65.50 -16.96 49.63
C ASN A 2 66.39 -16.09 50.57
N ARG A 3 65.89 -15.15 51.39
CA ARG A 3 64.52 -14.68 51.73
C ARG A 3 64.58 -13.53 52.78
N ILE A 4 63.42 -13.01 53.22
CA ILE A 4 63.14 -12.24 54.48
C ILE A 4 63.67 -10.79 54.47
N ALA A 5 62.91 -9.69 54.67
CA ALA A 5 61.60 -9.32 55.24
C ALA A 5 61.64 -8.68 56.64
N ILE A 6 61.24 -7.40 56.74
CA ILE A 6 60.84 -6.69 57.97
C ILE A 6 59.59 -5.83 57.67
N PHE A 7 58.69 -5.74 58.65
CA PHE A 7 57.39 -5.07 58.63
C PHE A 7 57.46 -3.53 58.61
N CYS A 8 56.42 -2.89 58.04
CA CYS A 8 55.96 -1.58 58.49
C CYS A 8 54.41 -1.51 58.49
N LEU A 9 53.87 -0.72 59.41
CA LEU A 9 52.48 -0.75 59.88
C LEU A 9 51.52 0.00 58.94
N ILE A 10 50.34 -0.60 58.64
CA ILE A 10 49.26 0.07 57.90
C ILE A 10 48.23 0.60 58.90
N ILE A 11 47.95 1.91 58.84
CA ILE A 11 46.81 2.54 59.52
C ILE A 11 45.74 2.84 58.48
N VAL A 12 44.54 2.28 58.68
CA VAL A 12 43.40 2.42 57.78
C VAL A 12 42.52 3.58 58.24
N THR A 13 42.37 4.61 57.39
CA THR A 13 41.34 5.65 57.56
C THR A 13 40.21 5.42 56.55
N ILE A 14 39.05 5.00 57.04
CA ILE A 14 37.85 4.86 56.24
C ILE A 14 37.24 6.25 56.03
N SER A 15 37.14 6.69 54.77
CA SER A 15 36.35 7.85 54.36
C SER A 15 35.22 7.36 53.46
N ALA A 16 33.98 7.62 53.85
CA ALA A 16 32.80 7.15 53.14
C ALA A 16 32.63 7.92 51.81
N VAL A 17 32.89 7.24 50.69
CA VAL A 17 32.55 7.75 49.36
C VAL A 17 31.08 7.42 49.09
N GLY A 18 30.20 8.41 49.21
CA GLY A 18 28.83 8.29 48.70
C GLY A 18 28.85 8.15 47.18
N PRO A 19 28.00 7.30 46.57
CA PRO A 19 27.96 7.15 45.13
C PRO A 19 27.51 8.47 44.49
N VAL A 20 28.42 9.13 43.77
CA VAL A 20 28.07 10.22 42.86
C VAL A 20 27.30 9.60 41.70
N THR A 21 25.97 9.62 41.80
CA THR A 21 25.09 9.32 40.66
C THR A 21 25.30 10.40 39.62
N ALA A 22 26.16 10.14 38.64
CA ALA A 22 26.22 10.92 37.42
C ALA A 22 24.86 10.81 36.72
N ALA A 23 24.04 11.84 36.86
CA ALA A 23 22.85 11.99 36.04
C ALA A 23 23.35 12.11 34.59
N ALA A 24 23.06 11.09 33.78
CA ALA A 24 23.29 11.15 32.35
C ALA A 24 22.30 12.17 31.79
N ASP A 25 22.77 13.40 31.61
CA ASP A 25 21.98 14.50 31.07
C ASP A 25 21.75 14.22 29.57
N THR A 26 20.67 13.48 29.27
CA THR A 26 20.25 13.19 27.90
C THR A 26 19.67 14.46 27.29
N THR A 27 20.55 15.36 26.87
CA THR A 27 20.21 16.51 26.05
C THR A 27 19.72 16.00 24.69
N ASN A 28 18.41 15.74 24.59
CA ASN A 28 17.70 15.62 23.31
C ASN A 28 17.81 16.97 22.60
N GLY A 29 18.89 17.16 21.83
CA GLY A 29 19.12 18.38 21.07
C GLY A 29 18.02 18.57 20.05
N THR A 30 17.14 19.54 20.29
CA THR A 30 16.09 19.95 19.37
C THR A 30 16.73 20.53 18.11
N VAL A 31 16.62 19.80 16.99
CA VAL A 31 17.15 20.26 15.69
C VAL A 31 16.27 21.39 15.16
N SER A 32 16.71 22.62 15.44
CA SER A 32 16.16 23.86 14.92
C SER A 32 16.63 24.12 13.47
N CYS A 33 15.87 24.94 12.75
CA CYS A 33 16.38 25.61 11.56
C CYS A 33 16.93 26.99 11.97
N GLU A 34 18.12 27.31 11.49
CA GLU A 34 18.72 28.64 11.65
C GLU A 34 18.78 29.35 10.29
N TYR A 35 18.58 30.67 10.31
CA TYR A 35 18.66 31.54 9.13
C TYR A 35 19.59 32.73 9.43
N PRO A 36 20.37 33.22 8.44
CA PRO A 36 20.37 32.80 7.03
C PRO A 36 21.01 31.43 6.80
N PHE A 37 20.34 30.58 6.01
CA PHE A 37 20.86 29.28 5.57
C PHE A 37 21.40 29.41 4.14
N SER A 38 22.62 28.91 3.91
CA SER A 38 23.26 28.91 2.59
C SER A 38 23.73 27.53 2.19
N ALA A 39 23.48 27.15 0.93
CA ALA A 39 23.97 25.90 0.36
C ALA A 39 24.38 26.11 -1.10
N SER A 40 25.47 25.48 -1.52
CA SER A 40 25.78 25.36 -2.95
C SER A 40 24.83 24.35 -3.60
N ASP A 41 24.44 24.63 -4.84
CA ASP A 41 23.55 23.79 -5.63
C ASP A 41 24.29 23.05 -6.76
N ALA A 42 23.57 22.28 -7.58
CA ALA A 42 24.14 21.51 -8.67
C ALA A 42 24.79 22.33 -9.80
N THR A 43 24.58 23.66 -9.81
CA THR A 43 25.22 24.60 -10.75
C THR A 43 26.46 25.27 -10.16
N GLY A 44 26.85 24.92 -8.93
CA GLY A 44 27.89 25.61 -8.16
C GLY A 44 27.46 26.97 -7.59
N THR A 45 26.18 27.34 -7.75
CA THR A 45 25.65 28.61 -7.22
C THR A 45 25.34 28.44 -5.73
N THR A 46 25.92 29.29 -4.87
CA THR A 46 25.48 29.40 -3.48
C THR A 46 24.14 30.12 -3.41
N VAL A 47 23.13 29.44 -2.89
CA VAL A 47 21.78 29.98 -2.69
C VAL A 47 21.61 30.27 -1.20
N THR A 48 21.31 31.53 -0.87
CA THR A 48 21.07 31.98 0.51
C THR A 48 19.59 32.27 0.75
N VAL A 49 19.01 31.49 1.64
CA VAL A 49 17.67 31.70 2.19
C VAL A 49 17.83 32.51 3.48
N THR A 50 17.25 33.71 3.52
CA THR A 50 17.50 34.69 4.59
C THR A 50 16.54 34.58 5.77
N GLN A 51 15.40 33.94 5.57
CA GLN A 51 14.34 33.66 6.53
C GLN A 51 13.51 32.48 6.00
N GLN A 52 12.70 31.84 6.83
CA GLN A 52 11.81 30.77 6.38
C GLN A 52 10.92 31.22 5.21
N PRO A 53 10.94 30.54 4.05
CA PRO A 53 10.13 30.91 2.90
C PRO A 53 8.65 30.62 3.16
N SER A 54 7.78 31.57 2.83
CA SER A 54 6.32 31.43 2.92
C SER A 54 5.70 31.04 1.58
N ARG A 55 6.40 31.29 0.46
CA ARG A 55 5.94 30.98 -0.90
C ARG A 55 7.00 30.15 -1.64
N ILE A 56 6.70 28.87 -1.85
CA ILE A 56 7.59 27.91 -2.51
C ILE A 56 6.98 27.45 -3.83
N VAL A 57 7.78 27.39 -4.89
CA VAL A 57 7.41 26.72 -6.14
C VAL A 57 8.29 25.49 -6.34
N THR A 58 7.67 24.36 -6.73
CA THR A 58 8.39 23.11 -7.02
C THR A 58 8.30 22.79 -8.51
N LEU A 59 9.46 22.73 -9.19
CA LEU A 59 9.55 22.55 -10.65
C LEU A 59 9.62 21.07 -11.08
N GLY A 60 9.04 20.18 -10.30
CA GLY A 60 8.94 18.77 -10.64
C GLY A 60 8.54 17.92 -9.44
N PRO A 61 7.98 16.73 -9.68
CA PRO A 61 7.22 15.99 -8.67
C PRO A 61 8.12 15.38 -7.60
N SER A 62 9.39 15.10 -7.88
CA SER A 62 10.35 14.64 -6.87
C SER A 62 10.75 15.73 -5.87
N ALA A 63 10.66 17.02 -6.22
CA ALA A 63 10.79 18.12 -5.27
C ALA A 63 9.49 18.30 -4.48
N ALA A 64 8.34 18.31 -5.16
CA ALA A 64 7.02 18.38 -4.53
C ALA A 64 6.84 17.28 -3.47
N GLN A 65 7.04 16.01 -3.83
CA GLN A 65 6.92 14.88 -2.90
C GLN A 65 7.81 15.07 -1.66
N THR A 66 9.04 15.57 -1.81
CA THR A 66 9.94 15.79 -0.66
C THR A 66 9.44 16.90 0.26
N VAL A 67 8.80 17.94 -0.28
CA VAL A 67 8.18 19.01 0.53
C VAL A 67 6.91 18.51 1.24
N TRP A 68 6.11 17.66 0.59
CA TRP A 68 4.94 17.02 1.21
C TRP A 68 5.34 16.08 2.36
N GLU A 69 6.33 15.21 2.14
CA GLU A 69 6.81 14.22 3.14
C GLU A 69 7.41 14.84 4.42
N ILE A 70 7.68 16.15 4.43
CA ILE A 70 8.20 16.90 5.60
C ILE A 70 7.23 17.96 6.12
N GLY A 71 5.96 17.93 5.69
CA GLY A 71 4.91 18.83 6.17
C GLY A 71 4.90 20.23 5.55
N GLY A 72 5.73 20.52 4.55
CA GLY A 72 5.83 21.84 3.93
C GLY A 72 4.76 22.17 2.88
N LYS A 73 3.72 21.34 2.70
CA LYS A 73 2.73 21.46 1.60
C LYS A 73 1.98 22.79 1.57
N ASP A 74 1.82 23.43 2.73
CA ASP A 74 1.09 24.70 2.86
C ASP A 74 1.92 25.91 2.42
N GLN A 75 3.25 25.81 2.50
CA GLN A 75 4.19 26.82 1.97
C GLN A 75 4.27 26.77 0.43
N VAL A 76 3.79 25.69 -0.20
CA VAL A 76 3.83 25.55 -1.67
C VAL A 76 2.68 26.32 -2.31
N VAL A 77 3.02 27.16 -3.29
CA VAL A 77 2.07 27.95 -4.09
C VAL A 77 2.00 27.50 -5.56
N GLY A 78 2.99 26.73 -6.03
CA GLY A 78 2.98 26.20 -7.39
C GLY A 78 3.71 24.87 -7.57
N VAL A 79 3.15 24.03 -8.44
CA VAL A 79 3.63 22.66 -8.74
C VAL A 79 3.55 22.37 -10.24
N THR A 80 4.31 21.38 -10.73
CA THR A 80 4.12 20.84 -12.09
C THR A 80 2.94 19.87 -12.14
N GLU A 81 2.31 19.69 -13.31
CA GLU A 81 1.21 18.74 -13.56
C GLU A 81 1.51 17.32 -13.05
N TYR A 82 2.76 16.85 -13.14
CA TYR A 82 3.18 15.54 -12.63
C TYR A 82 3.15 15.36 -11.11
N ALA A 83 2.88 16.44 -10.35
CA ALA A 83 2.69 16.40 -8.91
C ALA A 83 1.21 16.22 -8.51
N SER A 84 0.27 16.20 -9.47
CA SER A 84 -1.19 16.09 -9.25
C SER A 84 -1.65 14.88 -8.44
N TYR A 85 -0.81 13.85 -8.30
CA TYR A 85 -1.09 12.68 -7.44
C TYR A 85 -0.90 12.97 -5.94
N LEU A 86 -0.30 14.11 -5.57
CA LEU A 86 -0.11 14.52 -4.18
C LEU A 86 -1.40 15.20 -3.67
N GLU A 87 -1.84 14.80 -2.47
CA GLU A 87 -3.06 15.32 -1.85
C GLU A 87 -2.99 16.85 -1.68
N GLY A 88 -4.05 17.55 -2.12
CA GLY A 88 -4.15 19.01 -2.05
C GLY A 88 -3.30 19.77 -3.08
N SER A 89 -2.65 19.08 -4.02
CA SER A 89 -1.87 19.73 -5.09
C SER A 89 -2.74 20.42 -6.15
N ASP A 90 -4.01 20.03 -6.27
CA ASP A 90 -5.07 20.65 -7.08
C ASP A 90 -5.39 22.09 -6.67
N SER A 91 -5.21 22.41 -5.38
CA SER A 91 -5.34 23.78 -4.84
C SER A 91 -4.19 24.73 -5.24
N LYS A 92 -3.14 24.21 -5.90
CA LYS A 92 -1.90 24.94 -6.20
C LYS A 92 -1.86 25.34 -7.68
N THR A 93 -1.16 26.43 -8.00
CA THR A 93 -1.03 26.86 -9.40
C THR A 93 -0.14 25.90 -10.19
N THR A 94 -0.64 25.39 -11.31
CA THR A 94 0.17 24.58 -12.25
C THR A 94 1.18 25.47 -12.96
N VAL A 95 2.48 25.25 -12.70
CA VAL A 95 3.60 26.02 -13.29
C VAL A 95 4.26 25.33 -14.49
N GLY A 96 3.64 24.29 -15.03
CA GLY A 96 4.08 23.58 -16.24
C GLY A 96 4.00 22.06 -16.15
N ALA A 97 4.52 21.40 -17.17
CA ALA A 97 4.60 19.94 -17.29
C ALA A 97 6.02 19.55 -17.74
N TYR A 98 6.20 19.06 -18.97
CA TYR A 98 7.54 18.86 -19.57
C TYR A 98 8.34 20.18 -19.68
N ASN A 99 7.64 21.27 -20.03
CA ASN A 99 8.19 22.62 -20.06
C ASN A 99 7.66 23.42 -18.87
N ILE A 100 8.53 24.21 -18.23
CA ILE A 100 8.18 25.12 -17.15
C ILE A 100 7.65 26.44 -17.73
N ASN A 101 6.48 26.88 -17.27
CA ASN A 101 5.94 28.19 -17.58
C ASN A 101 6.63 29.25 -16.69
N LEU A 102 7.65 29.91 -17.23
CA LEU A 102 8.45 30.91 -16.52
C LEU A 102 7.61 32.07 -15.99
N GLU A 103 6.64 32.55 -16.78
CA GLU A 103 5.77 33.67 -16.41
C GLU A 103 4.86 33.30 -15.23
N ALA A 104 4.32 32.07 -15.20
CA ALA A 104 3.56 31.56 -14.06
C ALA A 104 4.43 31.45 -12.80
N VAL A 105 5.68 30.98 -12.91
CA VAL A 105 6.60 30.90 -11.75
C VAL A 105 6.94 32.30 -11.22
N VAL A 106 7.21 33.28 -12.10
CA VAL A 106 7.53 34.66 -11.70
C VAL A 106 6.30 35.37 -11.13
N GLY A 107 5.13 35.22 -11.74
CA GLY A 107 3.87 35.80 -11.27
C GLY A 107 3.42 35.30 -9.89
N LEU A 108 3.87 34.11 -9.47
CA LEU A 108 3.65 33.60 -8.12
C LEU A 108 4.54 34.26 -7.05
N GLN A 109 5.55 35.04 -7.44
CA GLN A 109 6.49 35.72 -6.53
C GLN A 109 7.01 34.81 -5.38
N PRO A 110 7.66 33.67 -5.70
CA PRO A 110 8.14 32.74 -4.69
C PRO A 110 9.41 33.26 -3.98
N ASP A 111 9.48 33.02 -2.67
CA ASP A 111 10.69 33.22 -1.85
C ASP A 111 11.79 32.22 -2.22
N LEU A 112 11.39 31.02 -2.67
CA LEU A 112 12.28 29.93 -3.07
C LEU A 112 11.64 29.06 -4.16
N VAL A 113 12.43 28.73 -5.18
CA VAL A 113 12.09 27.76 -6.23
C VAL A 113 12.98 26.53 -6.10
N LEU A 114 12.35 25.36 -5.97
CA LEU A 114 13.03 24.07 -5.85
C LEU A 114 13.01 23.35 -7.20
N ALA A 115 14.19 23.19 -7.81
CA ALA A 115 14.37 22.62 -9.15
C ALA A 115 15.05 21.24 -9.09
N PRO A 116 14.37 20.13 -9.47
CA PRO A 116 15.02 18.84 -9.68
C PRO A 116 16.10 18.90 -10.76
N ASN A 117 16.98 17.90 -10.80
CA ASN A 117 18.07 17.83 -11.79
C ASN A 117 17.60 17.76 -13.25
N THR A 118 16.33 17.36 -13.47
CA THR A 118 15.68 17.30 -14.78
C THR A 118 15.34 18.68 -15.35
N VAL A 119 15.30 19.73 -14.52
CA VAL A 119 15.13 21.10 -14.98
C VAL A 119 16.45 21.60 -15.57
N SER A 120 16.42 22.07 -16.82
CA SER A 120 17.63 22.51 -17.52
C SER A 120 18.31 23.70 -16.82
N ASP A 121 19.63 23.80 -16.93
CA ASP A 121 20.38 24.95 -16.41
C ASP A 121 19.98 26.26 -17.10
N GLN A 122 19.54 26.19 -18.36
CA GLN A 122 18.97 27.33 -19.08
C GLN A 122 17.66 27.83 -18.42
N THR A 123 16.78 26.92 -18.01
CA THR A 123 15.53 27.25 -17.31
C THR A 123 15.83 27.85 -15.93
N VAL A 124 16.77 27.26 -15.17
CA VAL A 124 17.20 27.78 -13.87
C VAL A 124 17.83 29.17 -14.01
N GLY A 125 18.70 29.37 -15.01
CA GLY A 125 19.31 30.66 -15.32
C GLY A 125 18.27 31.74 -15.68
N LYS A 126 17.27 31.42 -16.50
CA LYS A 126 16.17 32.35 -16.82
C LYS A 126 15.39 32.80 -15.58
N LEU A 127 15.07 31.88 -14.67
CA LEU A 127 14.37 32.19 -13.41
C LEU A 127 15.23 33.05 -12.46
N ARG A 128 16.53 32.78 -12.37
CA ARG A 128 17.48 33.60 -11.60
C ARG A 128 17.65 35.01 -12.18
N ASN A 129 17.73 35.14 -13.51
CA ASN A 129 17.78 36.42 -14.19
C ASN A 129 16.49 37.24 -14.00
N ALA A 130 15.35 36.58 -13.74
CA ALA A 130 14.10 37.22 -13.30
C ALA A 130 14.06 37.55 -11.80
N GLY A 131 15.18 37.44 -11.08
CA GLY A 131 15.33 37.81 -9.67
C GLY A 131 14.94 36.73 -8.66
N LEU A 132 14.56 35.53 -9.09
CA LEU A 132 14.11 34.47 -8.18
C LEU A 132 15.27 33.68 -7.56
N LYS A 133 15.13 33.33 -6.27
CA LYS A 133 16.02 32.37 -5.61
C LYS A 133 15.67 30.95 -6.06
N VAL A 134 16.55 30.32 -6.83
CA VAL A 134 16.35 28.95 -7.34
C VAL A 134 17.44 28.03 -6.81
N TYR A 135 17.06 26.92 -6.17
CA TYR A 135 17.97 25.85 -5.77
C TYR A 135 17.84 24.64 -6.70
N LYS A 136 18.89 24.27 -7.43
CA LYS A 136 18.93 23.08 -8.29
C LYS A 136 19.53 21.88 -7.57
N PHE A 137 18.77 20.80 -7.44
CA PHE A 137 19.24 19.53 -6.90
C PHE A 137 20.14 18.78 -7.89
N ARG A 138 21.14 18.05 -7.36
CA ARG A 138 22.03 17.17 -8.14
C ARG A 138 21.31 15.92 -8.66
N LYS A 139 21.91 15.23 -9.65
CA LYS A 139 21.43 13.93 -10.14
C LYS A 139 21.38 12.91 -8.98
N ALA A 140 20.28 12.17 -8.89
CA ALA A 140 20.13 11.06 -7.97
C ALA A 140 20.86 9.80 -8.45
N THR A 141 21.88 9.39 -7.72
CA THR A 141 22.70 8.19 -8.02
C THR A 141 22.67 7.14 -6.90
N SER A 142 22.04 7.44 -5.76
CA SER A 142 21.92 6.56 -4.60
C SER A 142 20.59 6.77 -3.88
N ILE A 143 20.23 5.83 -3.00
CA ILE A 143 19.11 5.98 -2.06
C ILE A 143 19.47 6.97 -0.95
N GLU A 144 20.72 7.01 -0.49
CA GLU A 144 21.16 7.97 0.54
C GLU A 144 21.07 9.43 0.06
N PHE A 145 21.22 9.70 -1.24
CA PHE A 145 20.93 11.03 -1.79
C PHE A 145 19.49 11.49 -1.47
N ILE A 146 18.52 10.59 -1.37
CA ILE A 146 17.13 10.93 -1.05
C ILE A 146 17.02 11.41 0.41
N ALA A 147 17.74 10.76 1.33
CA ALA A 147 17.87 11.18 2.71
C ALA A 147 18.56 12.56 2.82
N GLU A 148 19.73 12.73 2.19
CA GLU A 148 20.44 14.01 2.13
C GLU A 148 19.57 15.16 1.57
N LYS A 149 18.88 14.90 0.44
CA LYS A 149 18.00 15.86 -0.22
C LYS A 149 16.81 16.23 0.68
N THR A 150 16.28 15.28 1.45
CA THR A 150 15.18 15.53 2.40
C THR A 150 15.62 16.44 3.54
N LEU A 151 16.75 16.12 4.20
CA LEU A 151 17.37 16.98 5.23
C LEU A 151 17.68 18.39 4.71
N LEU A 152 18.29 18.48 3.53
CA LEU A 152 18.61 19.76 2.88
C LEU A 152 17.35 20.56 2.56
N THR A 153 16.29 19.91 2.05
CA THR A 153 15.00 20.58 1.80
C THR A 153 14.44 21.12 3.11
N GLY A 154 14.46 20.35 4.20
CA GLY A 154 14.07 20.81 5.54
C GLY A 154 14.78 22.09 5.97
N LYS A 155 16.11 22.16 5.80
CA LYS A 155 16.92 23.37 6.09
C LYS A 155 16.58 24.56 5.19
N LEU A 156 16.29 24.31 3.91
CA LEU A 156 15.90 25.35 2.95
C LEU A 156 14.50 25.94 3.22
N ILE A 157 13.59 25.17 3.83
CA ILE A 157 12.17 25.54 3.95
C ILE A 157 11.65 25.71 5.39
N GLY A 158 12.47 25.50 6.41
CA GLY A 158 12.07 25.69 7.81
C GLY A 158 11.45 24.44 8.47
N GLN A 159 11.70 23.27 7.90
CA GLN A 159 11.10 21.98 8.27
C GLN A 159 12.18 20.99 8.75
N CYS A 160 13.13 21.44 9.59
CA CYS A 160 14.31 20.65 9.96
C CYS A 160 13.98 19.42 10.81
N GLN A 161 13.13 19.57 11.83
CA GLN A 161 12.75 18.48 12.72
C GLN A 161 11.93 17.40 11.99
N THR A 162 10.95 17.80 11.17
CA THR A 162 10.15 16.88 10.34
C THR A 162 11.01 16.20 9.27
N ALA A 163 11.92 16.94 8.62
CA ALA A 163 12.86 16.35 7.66
C ALA A 163 13.83 15.36 8.31
N GLN A 164 14.29 15.61 9.54
CA GLN A 164 15.09 14.66 10.31
C GLN A 164 14.30 13.38 10.60
N SER A 165 13.15 13.51 11.27
CA SER A 165 12.30 12.37 11.63
C SER A 165 11.89 11.55 10.40
N ARG A 166 11.52 12.21 9.30
CA ARG A 166 11.21 11.53 8.04
C ARG A 166 12.41 10.80 7.46
N THR A 167 13.60 11.40 7.53
CA THR A 167 14.85 10.81 7.04
C THR A 167 15.29 9.60 7.87
N GLU A 168 15.20 9.67 9.19
CA GLU A 168 15.46 8.55 10.10
C GLU A 168 14.50 7.39 9.81
N THR A 169 13.20 7.69 9.73
CA THR A 169 12.16 6.73 9.31
C THR A 169 12.48 6.12 7.95
N PHE A 170 12.87 6.93 6.96
CA PHE A 170 13.21 6.48 5.61
C PHE A 170 14.42 5.53 5.59
N ARG A 171 15.51 5.88 6.31
CA ARG A 171 16.69 5.02 6.42
C ARG A 171 16.34 3.69 7.10
N ASN A 172 15.58 3.72 8.20
CA ASN A 172 15.12 2.51 8.90
C ASN A 172 14.25 1.62 8.00
N GLN A 173 13.37 2.21 7.18
CA GLN A 173 12.55 1.49 6.20
C GLN A 173 13.44 0.81 5.13
N VAL A 174 14.37 1.54 4.54
CA VAL A 174 15.32 1.01 3.54
C VAL A 174 16.19 -0.11 4.12
N GLU A 175 16.72 0.08 5.33
CA GLU A 175 17.58 -0.91 5.99
C GLU A 175 16.79 -2.18 6.36
N THR A 176 15.53 -2.05 6.79
CA THR A 176 14.66 -3.20 7.08
C THR A 176 14.38 -4.02 5.82
N ILE A 177 14.12 -3.36 4.68
CA ILE A 177 13.94 -4.01 3.38
C ILE A 177 15.22 -4.73 2.93
N GLU A 178 16.38 -4.07 3.08
CA GLU A 178 17.68 -4.63 2.68
C GLU A 178 18.09 -5.83 3.56
N ARG A 179 17.86 -5.75 4.88
CA ARG A 179 18.08 -6.88 5.81
C ARG A 179 17.16 -8.06 5.50
N ALA A 180 15.91 -7.81 5.10
CA ALA A 180 14.95 -8.87 4.78
C ALA A 180 15.43 -9.76 3.62
N VAL A 181 16.04 -9.18 2.59
CA VAL A 181 16.53 -9.90 1.39
C VAL A 181 18.00 -10.31 1.48
N GLN A 182 18.62 -10.22 2.66
CA GLN A 182 20.03 -10.52 2.84
C GLN A 182 20.27 -12.03 2.76
N GLY A 183 20.93 -12.47 1.69
CA GLY A 183 21.21 -13.89 1.42
C GLY A 183 20.18 -14.59 0.54
N GLU A 184 19.08 -13.90 0.18
CA GLU A 184 18.09 -14.43 -0.76
C GLU A 184 18.66 -14.55 -2.20
N PRO A 185 18.27 -15.57 -2.99
CA PRO A 185 18.72 -15.73 -4.37
C PRO A 185 18.21 -14.60 -5.26
N ARG A 186 19.11 -13.83 -5.89
CA ARG A 186 18.74 -12.58 -6.57
C ARG A 186 18.30 -12.83 -8.02
N PRO A 187 17.01 -12.63 -8.38
CA PRO A 187 16.57 -12.88 -9.75
C PRO A 187 17.10 -11.81 -10.71
N SER A 188 17.26 -12.19 -11.98
CA SER A 188 17.58 -11.25 -13.07
C SER A 188 16.36 -10.41 -13.46
N VAL A 189 16.55 -9.09 -13.52
CA VAL A 189 15.48 -8.08 -13.66
C VAL A 189 15.87 -7.07 -14.71
N VAL A 190 14.89 -6.60 -15.51
CA VAL A 190 14.99 -5.29 -16.19
C VAL A 190 13.88 -4.36 -15.70
N HIS A 191 14.20 -3.08 -15.52
CA HIS A 191 13.20 -2.03 -15.30
C HIS A 191 13.08 -1.14 -16.53
N ILE A 192 11.89 -1.10 -17.12
CA ILE A 192 11.55 -0.23 -18.25
C ILE A 192 10.78 1.00 -17.75
N LEU A 193 11.20 2.18 -18.19
CA LEU A 193 10.62 3.48 -17.89
C LEU A 193 9.78 4.00 -19.07
N GLY A 194 8.61 4.55 -18.75
CA GLY A 194 7.71 5.16 -19.73
C GLY A 194 7.30 4.23 -20.87
N LYS A 195 7.00 4.83 -22.03
CA LYS A 195 6.57 4.11 -23.24
C LYS A 195 7.71 3.78 -24.21
N SER A 196 8.86 4.44 -24.08
CA SER A 196 9.91 4.47 -25.11
C SER A 196 11.05 3.47 -24.91
N GLY A 197 10.92 2.50 -23.99
CA GLY A 197 11.93 1.45 -23.79
C GLY A 197 13.21 1.91 -23.07
N TYR A 198 13.18 3.04 -22.36
CA TYR A 198 14.30 3.43 -21.50
C TYR A 198 14.46 2.44 -20.35
N ALA A 199 15.70 2.11 -19.97
CA ALA A 199 16.00 1.33 -18.77
C ALA A 199 17.01 2.06 -17.87
N ALA A 200 17.06 1.64 -16.61
CA ALA A 200 17.92 2.23 -15.58
C ALA A 200 19.27 1.50 -15.51
N GLY A 201 20.35 2.20 -15.86
CA GLY A 201 21.72 1.67 -15.87
C GLY A 201 22.46 1.78 -14.53
N GLN A 202 23.76 1.48 -14.55
CA GLN A 202 24.61 1.22 -13.37
C GLN A 202 24.56 2.28 -12.25
N ASP A 203 24.66 3.56 -12.61
CA ASP A 203 24.82 4.70 -11.70
C ASP A 203 23.48 5.36 -11.28
N THR A 204 22.36 4.71 -11.55
CA THR A 204 21.02 5.26 -11.28
C THR A 204 20.52 4.89 -9.87
N PHE A 205 19.72 5.77 -9.26
CA PHE A 205 19.05 5.45 -7.99
C PHE A 205 18.05 4.28 -8.14
N ILE A 206 17.46 4.09 -9.33
CA ILE A 206 16.56 2.95 -9.62
C ILE A 206 17.33 1.63 -9.63
N ASN A 207 18.56 1.60 -10.16
CA ASN A 207 19.42 0.42 -10.01
C ASN A 207 19.67 0.11 -8.52
N LYS A 208 19.83 1.14 -7.66
CA LYS A 208 19.98 0.94 -6.21
C LYS A 208 18.69 0.48 -5.52
N ILE A 209 17.52 0.87 -6.02
CA ILE A 209 16.22 0.32 -5.59
C ILE A 209 16.15 -1.18 -5.90
N ILE A 210 16.40 -1.58 -7.16
CA ILE A 210 16.40 -3.00 -7.57
C ILE A 210 17.40 -3.80 -6.73
N GLN A 211 18.63 -3.28 -6.57
CA GLN A 211 19.69 -3.95 -5.83
C GLN A 211 19.34 -4.17 -4.35
N LYS A 212 18.80 -3.15 -3.65
CA LYS A 212 18.40 -3.25 -2.23
C LYS A 212 17.08 -4.00 -2.01
N SER A 213 16.23 -4.13 -3.03
CA SER A 213 15.08 -5.04 -3.03
C SER A 213 15.46 -6.49 -3.40
N GLY A 214 16.75 -6.81 -3.53
CA GLY A 214 17.20 -8.18 -3.72
C GLY A 214 17.14 -8.69 -5.17
N GLY A 215 17.03 -7.81 -6.18
CA GLY A 215 17.09 -8.19 -7.60
C GLY A 215 18.38 -7.73 -8.27
N ASP A 216 18.76 -8.39 -9.36
CA ASP A 216 19.94 -8.04 -10.16
C ASP A 216 19.54 -7.48 -11.53
N ASN A 217 19.92 -6.23 -11.76
CA ASN A 217 19.47 -5.44 -12.90
C ASN A 217 20.35 -5.67 -14.14
N ILE A 218 19.84 -6.37 -15.15
CA ILE A 218 20.59 -6.72 -16.37
C ILE A 218 21.09 -5.49 -17.15
N ALA A 219 20.44 -4.33 -16.99
CA ALA A 219 20.85 -3.09 -17.67
C ALA A 219 22.08 -2.44 -17.01
N ALA A 220 22.39 -2.77 -15.74
CA ALA A 220 23.51 -2.19 -15.01
C ALA A 220 24.87 -2.54 -15.62
N ASP A 221 24.99 -3.71 -16.26
CA ASP A 221 26.22 -4.17 -16.91
C ASP A 221 26.29 -3.77 -18.40
N LYS A 222 25.26 -3.12 -18.94
CA LYS A 222 25.22 -2.67 -20.34
C LYS A 222 25.55 -1.18 -20.49
N PHE A 223 25.09 -0.34 -19.56
CA PHE A 223 25.33 1.10 -19.63
C PHE A 223 25.15 1.83 -18.30
N SER A 224 25.69 3.04 -18.22
CA SER A 224 25.39 4.03 -17.19
C SER A 224 24.26 4.97 -17.63
N GLY A 225 23.58 5.59 -16.67
CA GLY A 225 22.48 6.54 -16.90
C GLY A 225 21.16 5.88 -17.26
N TYR A 226 20.31 6.65 -17.93
CA TYR A 226 19.05 6.16 -18.49
C TYR A 226 19.20 6.13 -20.01
N GLN A 227 19.09 4.96 -20.61
CA GLN A 227 19.22 4.76 -22.06
C GLN A 227 18.13 3.83 -22.57
N VAL A 228 17.80 3.94 -23.86
CA VAL A 228 16.89 2.97 -24.51
C VAL A 228 17.61 1.62 -24.58
N ILE A 229 17.01 0.58 -24.00
CA ILE A 229 17.48 -0.80 -24.16
C ILE A 229 16.72 -1.45 -25.32
N SER A 230 17.44 -2.12 -26.22
CA SER A 230 16.80 -2.77 -27.37
C SER A 230 16.04 -4.03 -26.93
N PRO A 231 14.88 -4.35 -27.52
CA PRO A 231 14.19 -5.61 -27.26
C PRO A 231 15.08 -6.84 -27.51
N GLU A 232 15.94 -6.77 -28.52
CA GLU A 232 16.92 -7.82 -28.86
C GLU A 232 17.91 -8.05 -27.72
N THR A 233 18.40 -6.99 -27.07
CA THR A 233 19.23 -7.10 -25.86
C THR A 233 18.46 -7.78 -24.74
N VAL A 234 17.21 -7.37 -24.46
CA VAL A 234 16.43 -7.96 -23.36
C VAL A 234 16.05 -9.42 -23.66
N LEU A 235 15.84 -9.79 -24.92
CA LEU A 235 15.63 -11.18 -25.35
C LEU A 235 16.90 -12.03 -25.19
N ALA A 236 18.08 -11.47 -25.46
CA ALA A 236 19.36 -12.17 -25.32
C ALA A 236 19.76 -12.37 -23.84
N GLU A 237 19.58 -11.35 -22.99
CA GLU A 237 19.81 -11.46 -21.54
C GLU A 237 18.74 -12.29 -20.82
N ASN A 238 17.56 -12.42 -21.44
CA ASN A 238 16.45 -13.29 -21.02
C ASN A 238 16.10 -13.22 -19.50
N PRO A 239 15.76 -12.02 -18.98
CA PRO A 239 15.56 -11.82 -17.55
C PRO A 239 14.39 -12.66 -17.00
N GLN A 240 14.50 -13.05 -15.73
CA GLN A 240 13.42 -13.71 -15.00
C GLN A 240 12.25 -12.75 -14.74
N TRP A 241 12.50 -11.45 -14.54
CA TRP A 241 11.43 -10.47 -14.31
C TRP A 241 11.56 -9.21 -15.19
N ILE A 242 10.42 -8.73 -15.68
CA ILE A 242 10.31 -7.40 -16.31
C ILE A 242 9.45 -6.52 -15.42
N THR A 243 10.00 -5.39 -14.99
CA THR A 243 9.25 -4.36 -14.25
C THR A 243 9.03 -3.14 -15.13
N ARG A 244 7.83 -2.58 -15.12
CA ARG A 244 7.40 -1.57 -16.11
C ARG A 244 6.23 -0.71 -15.61
N PRO A 245 5.90 0.42 -16.26
CA PRO A 245 4.59 1.02 -16.11
C PRO A 245 3.50 0.19 -16.81
N ARG A 246 2.25 0.39 -16.38
CA ARG A 246 1.06 -0.27 -16.97
C ARG A 246 0.96 0.00 -18.48
N THR A 247 1.39 1.17 -18.91
CA THR A 247 1.28 1.71 -20.27
C THR A 247 2.32 1.16 -21.26
N PHE A 248 3.32 0.41 -20.80
CA PHE A 248 4.35 -0.17 -21.67
C PHE A 248 3.93 -1.55 -22.22
N SER A 249 4.12 -1.76 -23.53
CA SER A 249 3.78 -3.01 -24.20
C SER A 249 4.85 -4.09 -24.02
N LEU A 250 4.43 -5.32 -23.72
CA LEU A 250 5.30 -6.49 -23.63
C LEU A 250 5.44 -7.28 -24.94
N SER A 251 4.79 -6.85 -26.04
CA SER A 251 4.76 -7.62 -27.29
C SER A 251 6.14 -7.97 -27.85
N ALA A 252 7.08 -7.00 -27.83
CA ALA A 252 8.46 -7.20 -28.26
C ALA A 252 9.31 -8.09 -27.31
N TYR A 253 8.77 -8.44 -26.13
CA TYR A 253 9.46 -9.18 -25.07
C TYR A 253 8.86 -10.58 -24.85
N ALA A 254 7.88 -10.99 -25.66
CA ALA A 254 7.15 -12.26 -25.50
C ALA A 254 8.03 -13.52 -25.56
N GLY A 255 9.25 -13.43 -26.10
CA GLY A 255 10.23 -14.51 -26.11
C GLY A 255 10.92 -14.75 -24.75
N THR A 256 10.89 -13.79 -23.82
CA THR A 256 11.59 -13.87 -22.53
C THR A 256 10.96 -14.84 -21.54
N THR A 257 11.76 -15.36 -20.60
CA THR A 257 11.30 -16.08 -19.40
C THR A 257 10.23 -15.29 -18.67
N ALA A 258 10.50 -14.00 -18.39
CA ALA A 258 9.59 -13.11 -17.69
C ALA A 258 8.17 -13.07 -18.27
N VAL A 259 8.01 -12.90 -19.59
CA VAL A 259 6.67 -12.86 -20.20
C VAL A 259 6.05 -14.26 -20.25
N LYS A 260 6.82 -15.30 -20.57
CA LYS A 260 6.33 -16.69 -20.64
C LYS A 260 5.83 -17.23 -19.30
N GLN A 261 6.44 -16.82 -18.19
CA GLN A 261 6.07 -17.24 -16.83
C GLN A 261 5.13 -16.25 -16.13
N GLY A 262 4.68 -15.18 -16.80
CA GLY A 262 3.83 -14.15 -16.19
C GLY A 262 4.54 -13.26 -15.15
N GLN A 263 5.87 -13.40 -15.03
CA GLN A 263 6.75 -12.67 -14.10
C GLN A 263 6.97 -11.22 -14.55
N THR A 264 5.90 -10.44 -14.59
CA THR A 264 5.96 -9.00 -14.93
C THR A 264 5.29 -8.14 -13.87
N ILE A 265 6.02 -7.15 -13.36
CA ILE A 265 5.57 -6.28 -12.27
C ILE A 265 5.19 -4.92 -12.85
N THR A 266 3.95 -4.49 -12.61
CA THR A 266 3.53 -3.12 -12.88
C THR A 266 3.87 -2.24 -11.69
N LEU A 267 4.71 -1.22 -11.90
CA LEU A 267 5.08 -0.24 -10.87
C LEU A 267 4.42 1.12 -11.15
N ASN A 268 4.12 1.87 -10.09
CA ASN A 268 3.62 3.25 -10.19
C ASN A 268 4.79 4.21 -10.46
N GLU A 269 4.78 4.86 -11.63
CA GLU A 269 5.81 5.83 -12.06
C GLU A 269 5.97 7.00 -11.09
N ASN A 270 4.90 7.37 -10.36
CA ASN A 270 4.96 8.43 -9.36
C ASN A 270 5.81 8.06 -8.13
N TYR A 271 6.09 6.77 -7.92
CA TYR A 271 6.93 6.30 -6.82
C TYR A 271 8.30 5.80 -7.31
N ILE A 272 8.36 4.96 -8.35
CA ILE A 272 9.65 4.38 -8.80
C ILE A 272 10.54 5.39 -9.53
N SER A 273 9.95 6.33 -10.28
CA SER A 273 10.71 7.27 -11.13
C SER A 273 11.06 8.59 -10.44
N GLN A 274 10.75 8.74 -9.14
CA GLN A 274 10.95 9.99 -8.39
C GLN A 274 11.91 9.76 -7.23
N PRO A 275 13.13 10.35 -7.22
CA PRO A 275 14.08 10.20 -6.11
C PRO A 275 13.63 11.02 -4.90
N ALA A 276 12.67 10.47 -4.14
CA ALA A 276 11.99 11.07 -3.00
C ALA A 276 11.51 9.95 -2.03
N PRO A 277 11.11 10.25 -0.78
CA PRO A 277 10.96 9.22 0.26
C PRO A 277 9.97 8.07 -0.03
N ARG A 278 8.98 8.26 -0.91
CA ARG A 278 8.00 7.20 -1.28
C ARG A 278 8.59 6.06 -2.11
N ILE A 279 9.87 6.08 -2.49
CA ILE A 279 10.53 4.93 -3.17
C ILE A 279 10.51 3.64 -2.35
N VAL A 280 10.24 3.71 -1.04
CA VAL A 280 10.07 2.50 -0.21
C VAL A 280 8.82 1.69 -0.61
N ILE A 281 7.77 2.33 -1.17
CA ILE A 281 6.56 1.64 -1.66
C ILE A 281 6.92 0.64 -2.79
N PRO A 282 7.54 1.04 -3.91
CA PRO A 282 7.96 0.09 -4.92
C PRO A 282 9.06 -0.85 -4.42
N MET A 283 9.95 -0.44 -3.51
CA MET A 283 10.92 -1.38 -2.92
C MET A 283 10.23 -2.56 -2.22
N VAL A 284 9.22 -2.29 -1.39
CA VAL A 284 8.40 -3.31 -0.71
C VAL A 284 7.65 -4.18 -1.72
N HIS A 285 7.07 -3.58 -2.77
CA HIS A 285 6.37 -4.32 -3.81
C HIS A 285 7.32 -5.26 -4.58
N LEU A 286 8.55 -4.83 -4.86
CA LEU A 286 9.55 -5.68 -5.51
C LEU A 286 9.94 -6.88 -4.63
N VAL A 287 10.21 -6.67 -3.34
CA VAL A 287 10.48 -7.79 -2.41
C VAL A 287 9.29 -8.74 -2.31
N LYS A 288 8.04 -8.24 -2.28
CA LYS A 288 6.83 -9.07 -2.27
C LYS A 288 6.74 -10.03 -3.48
N GLN A 289 7.26 -9.62 -4.64
CA GLN A 289 7.18 -10.40 -5.89
C GLN A 289 8.38 -11.34 -6.07
N TRP A 290 9.58 -10.92 -5.63
CA TRP A 290 10.81 -11.70 -5.80
C TRP A 290 11.09 -12.65 -4.63
N HIS A 291 10.87 -12.16 -3.40
CA HIS A 291 11.21 -12.83 -2.14
C HIS A 291 10.00 -12.84 -1.20
N PRO A 292 8.89 -13.52 -1.58
CA PRO A 292 7.63 -13.44 -0.84
C PRO A 292 7.80 -13.92 0.62
N ASP A 293 8.73 -14.85 0.89
CA ASP A 293 8.98 -15.38 2.22
C ASP A 293 9.71 -14.36 3.10
N ALA A 294 10.78 -13.73 2.59
CA ALA A 294 11.45 -12.61 3.23
C ALA A 294 10.50 -11.43 3.50
N TYR A 295 9.63 -11.09 2.53
CA TYR A 295 8.59 -10.07 2.68
C TYR A 295 7.68 -10.34 3.89
N ARG A 296 7.23 -11.60 4.07
CA ARG A 296 6.37 -12.01 5.20
C ARG A 296 7.15 -12.02 6.52
N GLN A 297 8.35 -12.62 6.55
CA GLN A 297 9.18 -12.70 7.76
C GLN A 297 9.54 -11.33 8.33
N ALA A 298 9.88 -10.37 7.46
CA ALA A 298 10.21 -9.00 7.85
C ALA A 298 9.00 -8.04 7.90
N GLN A 299 7.77 -8.56 7.72
CA GLN A 299 6.51 -7.82 7.83
C GLN A 299 6.46 -6.53 6.98
N LEU A 300 7.09 -6.54 5.80
CA LEU A 300 7.36 -5.33 5.01
C LEU A 300 6.10 -4.60 4.53
N GLY A 301 4.92 -5.24 4.57
CA GLY A 301 3.63 -4.60 4.31
C GLY A 301 3.38 -3.37 5.18
N GLU A 302 3.84 -3.37 6.44
CA GLU A 302 3.70 -2.22 7.35
C GLU A 302 4.40 -0.96 6.80
N ILE A 303 5.55 -1.12 6.15
CA ILE A 303 6.32 0.00 5.56
C ILE A 303 5.54 0.66 4.43
N SER A 304 4.91 -0.12 3.55
CA SER A 304 4.12 0.44 2.44
C SER A 304 2.89 1.20 2.95
N SER A 305 2.30 0.74 4.05
CA SER A 305 1.09 1.34 4.63
C SER A 305 1.39 2.59 5.47
N ALA A 306 2.56 2.66 6.11
CA ALA A 306 3.01 3.85 6.83
C ALA A 306 3.41 5.04 5.93
N VAL A 307 3.49 4.84 4.61
CA VAL A 307 3.94 5.85 3.62
C VAL A 307 2.85 6.20 2.60
N SER A 308 1.80 5.39 2.51
CA SER A 308 0.59 5.74 1.77
C SER A 308 -0.32 6.59 2.65
N ASP A 309 -0.12 7.92 2.63
CA ASP A 309 -0.97 8.90 3.34
C ASP A 309 -2.46 8.82 3.01
N THR A 310 -2.84 8.14 1.92
CA THR A 310 -4.23 7.77 1.67
C THR A 310 -4.71 6.90 2.84
N PRO A 311 -5.68 7.32 3.65
CA PRO A 311 -6.35 6.40 4.56
C PRO A 311 -6.95 5.31 3.68
N LEU A 312 -6.48 4.06 3.84
CA LEU A 312 -7.14 2.92 3.23
C LEU A 312 -8.62 3.03 3.55
N GLY A 313 -9.47 2.81 2.55
CA GLY A 313 -10.92 2.94 2.73
C GLY A 313 -11.43 2.03 3.86
N PRO A 314 -12.71 2.17 4.27
CA PRO A 314 -13.33 1.06 5.00
C PRO A 314 -13.16 -0.22 4.17
N THR A 315 -12.91 -1.36 4.82
CA THR A 315 -12.81 -2.66 4.13
C THR A 315 -14.05 -2.87 3.27
N THR A 316 -13.87 -2.97 1.95
CA THR A 316 -14.98 -3.15 1.00
C THR A 316 -15.14 -4.62 0.66
N TYR A 317 -16.39 -5.04 0.51
CA TYR A 317 -16.75 -6.39 0.12
C TYR A 317 -17.61 -6.30 -1.15
N THR A 318 -17.20 -6.97 -2.22
CA THR A 318 -18.03 -7.11 -3.41
C THR A 318 -18.22 -8.58 -3.74
N SER A 319 -19.36 -8.92 -4.35
CA SER A 319 -19.65 -10.28 -4.77
C SER A 319 -20.28 -10.29 -6.15
N SER A 320 -19.91 -11.29 -6.96
CA SER A 320 -20.47 -11.52 -8.29
C SER A 320 -20.57 -13.02 -8.57
N VAL A 321 -21.44 -13.39 -9.51
CA VAL A 321 -21.63 -14.78 -9.94
C VAL A 321 -21.64 -14.81 -11.46
N THR A 322 -20.86 -15.71 -12.06
CA THR A 322 -20.86 -15.92 -13.51
C THR A 322 -22.03 -16.80 -13.96
N GLU A 323 -22.44 -16.70 -15.22
CA GLU A 323 -23.42 -17.62 -15.83
C GLU A 323 -22.98 -19.10 -15.76
N THR A 324 -21.68 -19.34 -15.60
CA THR A 324 -21.07 -20.68 -15.42
C THR A 324 -21.04 -21.17 -13.98
N GLY A 325 -21.69 -20.47 -13.03
CA GLY A 325 -21.80 -20.91 -11.63
C GLY A 325 -20.51 -20.76 -10.81
N VAL A 326 -19.64 -19.81 -11.18
CA VAL A 326 -18.48 -19.43 -10.36
C VAL A 326 -18.86 -18.17 -9.57
N ALA A 327 -18.81 -18.24 -8.24
CA ALA A 327 -18.96 -17.07 -7.38
C ALA A 327 -17.58 -16.45 -7.10
N THR A 328 -17.46 -15.14 -7.29
CA THR A 328 -16.30 -14.34 -6.90
C THR A 328 -16.71 -13.44 -5.73
N LEU A 329 -15.91 -13.46 -4.66
CA LEU A 329 -16.05 -12.62 -3.47
C LEU A 329 -14.75 -11.83 -3.33
N SER A 330 -14.78 -10.51 -3.54
CA SER A 330 -13.59 -9.66 -3.50
C SER A 330 -13.56 -8.80 -2.25
N VAL A 331 -12.36 -8.56 -1.73
CA VAL A 331 -12.11 -7.83 -0.48
C VAL A 331 -10.97 -6.85 -0.70
N ASP A 332 -11.25 -5.57 -0.48
CA ASP A 332 -10.25 -4.51 -0.59
C ASP A 332 -10.01 -3.82 0.77
N ASN A 333 -8.81 -3.25 0.96
CA ASN A 333 -8.45 -2.41 2.12
C ASN A 333 -8.40 -3.13 3.50
N PHE A 334 -8.18 -4.45 3.56
CA PHE A 334 -8.18 -5.21 4.83
C PHE A 334 -7.04 -4.85 5.81
N ARG A 335 -7.34 -4.66 7.11
CA ARG A 335 -6.42 -4.09 8.13
C ARG A 335 -6.03 -5.05 9.27
N TYR A 336 -4.74 -5.13 9.60
CA TYR A 336 -4.21 -6.00 10.67
C TYR A 336 -4.64 -5.64 12.10
N ARG A 337 -4.62 -4.34 12.47
CA ARG A 337 -4.91 -3.90 13.86
C ARG A 337 -6.34 -4.18 14.33
N GLU A 338 -7.24 -4.49 13.41
CA GLU A 338 -8.63 -4.81 13.73
C GLU A 338 -8.80 -6.29 14.14
N GLN A 339 -7.84 -7.18 13.83
CA GLN A 339 -7.90 -8.65 14.03
C GLN A 339 -9.20 -9.32 13.53
N GLN A 340 -9.99 -8.63 12.70
CA GLN A 340 -11.35 -9.03 12.42
C GLN A 340 -11.40 -10.22 11.44
N VAL A 341 -12.35 -11.09 11.73
CA VAL A 341 -12.81 -12.11 10.79
C VAL A 341 -13.59 -11.38 9.70
N ALA A 342 -13.06 -11.34 8.47
CA ALA A 342 -13.77 -10.81 7.32
C ALA A 342 -14.90 -11.79 6.97
N ASN A 343 -16.15 -11.30 6.96
CA ASN A 343 -17.35 -12.09 6.75
C ASN A 343 -17.97 -11.73 5.39
N PHE A 344 -18.22 -12.72 4.54
CA PHE A 344 -18.79 -12.54 3.21
C PHE A 344 -20.08 -13.34 3.08
N THR A 345 -21.16 -12.66 2.68
CA THR A 345 -22.44 -13.28 2.34
C THR A 345 -22.39 -13.81 0.91
N VAL A 346 -22.73 -15.08 0.72
CA VAL A 346 -22.80 -15.69 -0.61
C VAL A 346 -24.17 -15.36 -1.25
N PRO A 347 -24.23 -14.85 -2.49
CA PRO A 347 -25.50 -14.52 -3.14
C PRO A 347 -26.44 -15.72 -3.24
N THR A 348 -27.74 -15.52 -2.98
CA THR A 348 -28.74 -16.60 -3.01
C THR A 348 -28.91 -17.25 -4.38
N THR A 349 -28.54 -16.55 -5.45
CA THR A 349 -28.55 -17.03 -6.83
C THR A 349 -27.46 -18.07 -7.13
N PHE A 350 -26.39 -18.15 -6.33
CA PHE A 350 -25.34 -19.17 -6.47
C PHE A 350 -25.88 -20.59 -6.20
N GLU A 351 -26.91 -20.70 -5.36
CA GLU A 351 -27.52 -21.94 -4.89
C GLU A 351 -29.01 -21.99 -5.22
N ASN A 352 -29.40 -21.48 -6.39
CA ASN A 352 -30.79 -21.24 -6.74
C ASN A 352 -31.67 -22.51 -6.60
N GLY A 353 -32.48 -22.56 -5.53
CA GLY A 353 -33.33 -23.71 -5.19
C GLY A 353 -32.59 -24.96 -4.68
N SER A 354 -31.29 -24.89 -4.40
CA SER A 354 -30.50 -26.03 -3.91
C SER A 354 -30.59 -26.19 -2.39
N ASN A 355 -30.67 -27.45 -1.95
CA ASN A 355 -30.43 -27.89 -0.58
C ASN A 355 -29.42 -29.05 -0.64
N PRO A 356 -28.15 -28.86 -0.20
CA PRO A 356 -27.64 -27.79 0.67
C PRO A 356 -27.35 -26.46 -0.03
N LYS A 357 -27.11 -25.41 0.77
CA LYS A 357 -26.78 -24.06 0.30
C LYS A 357 -25.63 -23.43 1.08
N LEU A 358 -24.57 -22.98 0.41
CA LEU A 358 -23.56 -22.12 1.02
C LEU A 358 -24.12 -20.72 1.29
N THR A 359 -24.00 -20.21 2.52
CA THR A 359 -24.57 -18.90 2.92
C THR A 359 -23.51 -17.89 3.33
N THR A 360 -22.45 -18.32 4.01
CA THR A 360 -21.39 -17.43 4.52
C THR A 360 -20.02 -18.06 4.33
N VAL A 361 -19.06 -17.24 3.88
CA VAL A 361 -17.63 -17.54 3.97
C VAL A 361 -17.01 -16.56 4.94
N LYS A 362 -16.18 -17.05 5.86
CA LYS A 362 -15.42 -16.24 6.80
C LYS A 362 -13.94 -16.50 6.60
N VAL A 363 -13.12 -15.46 6.67
CA VAL A 363 -11.66 -15.61 6.68
C VAL A 363 -11.03 -14.78 7.79
N LYS A 364 -9.98 -15.33 8.39
CA LYS A 364 -9.08 -14.63 9.29
C LYS A 364 -7.69 -14.61 8.64
N PRO A 365 -7.36 -13.58 7.84
CA PRO A 365 -6.02 -13.42 7.26
C PRO A 365 -4.96 -13.27 8.35
N THR A 366 -3.72 -13.65 8.04
CA THR A 366 -2.54 -13.38 8.89
C THR A 366 -1.74 -12.17 8.42
N GLU A 367 -2.07 -11.56 7.28
CA GLU A 367 -1.31 -10.49 6.63
C GLU A 367 -2.10 -9.16 6.53
N PRO A 368 -1.44 -7.98 6.73
CA PRO A 368 -2.04 -6.66 6.54
C PRO A 368 -2.20 -6.26 5.07
N ASN A 369 -3.20 -5.41 4.81
CA ASN A 369 -3.31 -4.51 3.65
C ASN A 369 -3.13 -5.26 2.33
N PHE A 370 -3.93 -6.32 2.24
CA PHE A 370 -3.90 -7.32 1.20
C PHE A 370 -5.26 -7.34 0.52
N ASP A 371 -5.32 -6.88 -0.74
CA ASP A 371 -6.52 -7.00 -1.57
C ASP A 371 -6.57 -8.41 -2.16
N PHE A 372 -7.71 -9.09 -2.05
CA PHE A 372 -7.84 -10.48 -2.47
C PHE A 372 -9.23 -10.85 -2.98
N ASP A 373 -9.24 -11.73 -3.96
CA ASP A 373 -10.44 -12.42 -4.41
C ASP A 373 -10.48 -13.82 -3.82
N ILE A 374 -11.63 -14.24 -3.28
CA ILE A 374 -11.96 -15.64 -3.02
C ILE A 374 -12.96 -16.08 -4.08
N HIS A 375 -12.54 -17.02 -4.92
CA HIS A 375 -13.43 -17.68 -5.87
C HIS A 375 -13.94 -18.97 -5.24
N VAL A 376 -15.27 -19.12 -5.23
CA VAL A 376 -15.97 -20.31 -4.77
C VAL A 376 -16.61 -21.00 -5.97
N LYS A 377 -16.33 -22.30 -6.12
CA LYS A 377 -16.91 -23.15 -7.15
C LYS A 377 -17.65 -24.32 -6.51
N LYS A 378 -18.93 -24.52 -6.86
CA LYS A 378 -19.68 -25.72 -6.47
C LYS A 378 -19.10 -26.95 -7.18
N MET A 379 -18.95 -28.04 -6.45
CA MET A 379 -18.33 -29.28 -6.92
C MET A 379 -19.39 -30.37 -7.18
N ASP A 380 -19.01 -31.43 -7.90
CA ASP A 380 -19.90 -32.54 -8.28
C ASP A 380 -20.43 -33.29 -7.06
N GLU A 381 -21.73 -33.56 -7.05
CA GLU A 381 -22.44 -34.32 -6.02
C GLU A 381 -21.99 -35.79 -5.98
N ASN A 382 -21.46 -36.34 -7.07
CA ASN A 382 -21.02 -37.75 -7.17
C ASN A 382 -19.59 -38.00 -6.66
N THR A 383 -19.02 -37.11 -5.85
CA THR A 383 -17.63 -37.26 -5.39
C THR A 383 -17.49 -38.38 -4.36
N SER A 384 -16.58 -39.33 -4.66
CA SER A 384 -16.22 -40.40 -3.73
C SER A 384 -15.52 -39.85 -2.49
N LEU A 385 -16.08 -40.17 -1.31
CA LEU A 385 -15.58 -39.80 0.00
C LEU A 385 -15.18 -41.04 0.82
N PRO A 386 -14.30 -40.90 1.83
CA PRO A 386 -13.93 -42.00 2.73
C PRO A 386 -15.13 -42.54 3.53
N ASN A 387 -14.93 -43.69 4.19
CA ASN A 387 -15.83 -44.25 5.21
C ASN A 387 -17.29 -44.49 4.76
N SER A 388 -17.52 -44.75 3.47
CA SER A 388 -18.85 -44.93 2.88
C SER A 388 -19.80 -43.76 3.15
N SER A 389 -19.26 -42.54 3.21
CA SER A 389 -20.04 -41.32 3.41
C SER A 389 -20.80 -40.89 2.16
N GLU A 390 -22.05 -40.45 2.35
CA GLU A 390 -22.88 -39.88 1.29
C GLU A 390 -22.63 -38.36 1.20
N PRO A 391 -22.17 -37.84 0.06
CA PRO A 391 -21.93 -36.40 -0.14
C PRO A 391 -23.25 -35.61 -0.15
N LEU A 392 -23.27 -34.47 0.56
CA LEU A 392 -24.40 -33.53 0.56
C LEU A 392 -24.10 -32.30 -0.31
N ALA A 393 -22.96 -31.64 -0.11
CA ALA A 393 -22.52 -30.51 -0.93
C ALA A 393 -21.00 -30.33 -0.90
N GLY A 394 -20.44 -29.82 -2.00
CA GLY A 394 -19.00 -29.59 -2.14
C GLY A 394 -18.67 -28.20 -2.67
N TYR A 395 -17.66 -27.57 -2.08
CA TYR A 395 -17.19 -26.22 -2.41
C TYR A 395 -15.66 -26.16 -2.54
N GLN A 396 -15.17 -25.79 -3.72
CA GLN A 396 -13.74 -25.50 -3.93
C GLN A 396 -13.48 -24.02 -3.69
N PHE A 397 -12.54 -23.70 -2.80
CA PHE A 397 -12.08 -22.35 -2.52
C PHE A 397 -10.71 -22.15 -3.17
N THR A 398 -10.58 -21.06 -3.93
CA THR A 398 -9.31 -20.59 -4.47
C THR A 398 -9.19 -19.09 -4.23
N SER A 399 -7.97 -18.59 -4.09
CA SER A 399 -7.71 -17.17 -3.87
C SER A 399 -6.87 -16.59 -5.01
N GLN A 400 -7.20 -15.38 -5.46
CA GLN A 400 -6.25 -14.57 -6.21
C GLN A 400 -5.49 -13.66 -5.24
N GLY A 401 -4.17 -13.65 -5.38
CA GLY A 401 -3.27 -12.90 -4.51
C GLY A 401 -2.98 -13.59 -3.16
N MET A 402 -3.98 -14.07 -2.42
CA MET A 402 -3.72 -14.60 -1.07
C MET A 402 -3.10 -16.00 -1.16
N TRP A 403 -1.97 -16.21 -0.50
CA TRP A 403 -1.33 -17.52 -0.40
C TRP A 403 -2.02 -18.39 0.64
N SER A 404 -1.89 -19.71 0.52
CA SER A 404 -2.52 -20.68 1.44
C SER A 404 -2.06 -20.53 2.90
N ASP A 405 -0.86 -20.01 3.13
CA ASP A 405 -0.29 -19.73 4.46
C ASP A 405 -0.57 -18.30 4.97
N GLY A 406 -1.20 -17.44 4.15
CA GLY A 406 -1.64 -16.08 4.52
C GLY A 406 -2.96 -16.07 5.33
N LEU A 407 -3.38 -17.22 5.83
CA LEU A 407 -4.71 -17.45 6.38
C LEU A 407 -4.65 -18.27 7.68
N ALA A 408 -5.11 -17.70 8.79
CA ALA A 408 -5.23 -18.42 10.06
C ALA A 408 -6.44 -19.35 10.06
N THR A 409 -7.56 -18.92 9.46
CA THR A 409 -8.77 -19.74 9.35
C THR A 409 -9.62 -19.32 8.15
N LEU A 410 -10.10 -20.28 7.36
CA LEU A 410 -11.30 -20.16 6.51
C LEU A 410 -12.43 -20.92 7.19
N SER A 411 -13.61 -20.31 7.29
CA SER A 411 -14.83 -21.01 7.67
C SER A 411 -15.86 -20.93 6.54
N ALA A 412 -16.48 -22.05 6.21
CA ALA A 412 -17.63 -22.07 5.30
C ALA A 412 -18.87 -22.53 6.08
N THR A 413 -19.96 -21.75 6.01
CA THR A 413 -21.25 -22.09 6.61
C THR A 413 -22.23 -22.51 5.53
N VAL A 414 -22.70 -23.75 5.64
CA VAL A 414 -23.71 -24.35 4.76
C VAL A 414 -25.01 -24.55 5.54
N GLU A 415 -26.11 -24.15 4.91
CA GLU A 415 -27.47 -24.32 5.39
C GLU A 415 -28.10 -25.56 4.76
N LEU A 416 -28.73 -26.39 5.59
CA LEU A 416 -29.40 -27.64 5.24
C LEU A 416 -30.85 -27.59 5.71
N ASN A 417 -31.82 -27.83 4.83
CA ASN A 417 -33.20 -28.13 5.23
C ASN A 417 -33.32 -29.63 5.52
N THR A 418 -33.54 -30.00 6.79
CA THR A 418 -33.58 -31.41 7.21
C THR A 418 -34.85 -32.12 6.77
N SER A 419 -35.94 -31.37 6.56
CA SER A 419 -37.26 -31.90 6.19
C SER A 419 -37.30 -32.53 4.79
N GLU A 420 -36.29 -32.30 3.96
CA GLU A 420 -36.21 -32.79 2.57
C GLU A 420 -35.37 -34.06 2.42
N ARG A 421 -34.55 -34.44 3.42
CA ARG A 421 -33.54 -35.53 3.30
C ARG A 421 -33.32 -36.39 4.57
N GLU A 422 -34.18 -36.29 5.58
CA GLU A 422 -34.05 -37.04 6.87
C GLU A 422 -32.63 -36.96 7.52
N ILE A 423 -31.96 -35.82 7.37
CA ILE A 423 -30.56 -35.65 7.80
C ILE A 423 -30.49 -35.55 9.33
N SER A 424 -29.86 -36.54 9.96
CA SER A 424 -29.55 -36.51 11.40
C SER A 424 -28.26 -35.73 11.67
N SER A 425 -28.32 -34.76 12.59
CA SER A 425 -27.18 -33.93 12.98
C SER A 425 -26.02 -34.71 13.62
N THR A 426 -26.28 -35.90 14.19
CA THR A 426 -25.24 -36.77 14.78
C THR A 426 -24.41 -37.53 13.74
N LYS A 427 -24.83 -37.56 12.47
CA LYS A 427 -24.14 -38.26 11.38
C LYS A 427 -23.42 -37.33 10.40
N LEU A 428 -23.46 -36.01 10.65
CA LEU A 428 -22.83 -35.02 9.78
C LEU A 428 -21.32 -34.93 10.00
N VAL A 429 -20.58 -34.98 8.91
CA VAL A 429 -19.13 -34.79 8.85
C VAL A 429 -18.77 -33.80 7.74
N ALA A 430 -17.61 -33.15 7.86
CA ALA A 430 -17.00 -32.45 6.74
C ALA A 430 -15.63 -33.04 6.42
N TYR A 431 -15.30 -33.03 5.14
CA TYR A 431 -14.00 -33.41 4.59
C TYR A 431 -13.34 -32.20 3.95
N ARG A 432 -12.02 -32.12 4.10
CA ARG A 432 -11.14 -31.18 3.39
C ARG A 432 -10.17 -31.93 2.49
N LYS A 433 -9.78 -31.33 1.37
CA LYS A 433 -8.76 -31.93 0.49
C LYS A 433 -7.35 -31.58 0.97
N VAL A 434 -6.49 -32.57 1.13
CA VAL A 434 -5.07 -32.42 1.49
C VAL A 434 -4.27 -33.35 0.60
N ASP A 435 -3.30 -32.81 -0.15
CA ASP A 435 -2.42 -33.56 -1.07
C ASP A 435 -3.16 -34.54 -1.99
N GLY A 436 -4.30 -34.07 -2.53
CA GLY A 436 -5.18 -34.85 -3.41
C GLY A 436 -6.23 -35.71 -2.71
N ASN A 437 -6.08 -36.01 -1.41
CA ASN A 437 -6.91 -36.93 -0.64
C ASN A 437 -7.94 -36.21 0.25
N TRP A 438 -9.05 -36.89 0.57
CA TRP A 438 -10.05 -36.38 1.51
C TRP A 438 -9.71 -36.74 2.95
N THR A 439 -9.61 -35.74 3.82
CA THR A 439 -9.36 -35.89 5.26
C THR A 439 -10.50 -35.23 6.03
N GLN A 440 -11.03 -35.89 7.07
CA GLN A 440 -12.09 -35.29 7.89
C GLN A 440 -11.58 -34.02 8.58
N THR A 441 -12.44 -33.01 8.71
CA THR A 441 -12.14 -31.73 9.39
C THR A 441 -13.20 -31.43 10.44
N GLY A 442 -12.85 -30.59 11.42
CA GLY A 442 -13.77 -30.19 12.48
C GLY A 442 -14.98 -29.43 11.95
N VAL A 443 -16.16 -29.78 12.48
CA VAL A 443 -17.44 -29.11 12.19
C VAL A 443 -18.08 -28.57 13.45
N GLN A 444 -18.73 -27.43 13.32
CA GLN A 444 -19.67 -26.89 14.30
C GLN A 444 -21.08 -26.95 13.70
N ILE A 445 -22.06 -27.40 14.48
CA ILE A 445 -23.45 -27.57 14.05
C ILE A 445 -24.34 -26.70 14.93
N ASN A 446 -25.11 -25.82 14.31
CA ASN A 446 -26.18 -25.08 14.98
C ASN A 446 -27.53 -25.55 14.40
N GLN A 447 -28.47 -25.92 15.28
CA GLN A 447 -29.72 -26.58 14.90
C GLN A 447 -30.95 -25.77 15.34
N THR A 448 -31.90 -25.66 14.43
CA THR A 448 -33.28 -25.23 14.69
C THR A 448 -34.25 -26.33 14.27
N ASN A 449 -35.57 -26.12 14.42
CA ASN A 449 -36.59 -27.15 14.20
C ASN A 449 -36.57 -27.83 12.82
N SER A 450 -36.07 -27.16 11.77
CA SER A 450 -36.01 -27.71 10.39
C SER A 450 -34.74 -27.35 9.62
N THR A 451 -33.79 -26.65 10.24
CA THR A 451 -32.60 -26.13 9.57
C THR A 451 -31.35 -26.39 10.39
N LEU A 452 -30.35 -26.98 9.75
CA LEU A 452 -28.99 -27.14 10.28
C LEU A 452 -28.06 -26.15 9.57
N GLN A 453 -27.31 -25.38 10.36
CA GLN A 453 -26.16 -24.64 9.88
C GLN A 453 -24.90 -25.41 10.26
N VAL A 454 -24.18 -25.91 9.26
CA VAL A 454 -22.92 -26.64 9.44
C VAL A 454 -21.79 -25.72 9.04
N GLN A 455 -20.87 -25.46 9.97
CA GLN A 455 -19.68 -24.67 9.73
C GLN A 455 -18.45 -25.57 9.77
N ALA A 456 -17.66 -25.59 8.71
CA ALA A 456 -16.38 -26.30 8.67
C ALA A 456 -15.22 -25.29 8.64
N ASN A 457 -14.19 -25.53 9.46
CA ASN A 457 -13.00 -24.69 9.54
C ASN A 457 -11.81 -25.34 8.80
N LEU A 458 -11.00 -24.50 8.15
CA LEU A 458 -9.79 -24.85 7.42
C LEU A 458 -8.65 -23.88 7.78
N THR A 459 -7.42 -24.33 7.63
CA THR A 459 -6.21 -23.51 7.83
C THR A 459 -5.50 -23.13 6.53
N LYS A 460 -6.03 -23.55 5.37
CA LYS A 460 -5.50 -23.27 4.02
C LYS A 460 -6.64 -23.26 3.00
N TYR A 461 -6.47 -22.58 1.87
CA TYR A 461 -7.36 -22.71 0.71
C TYR A 461 -7.35 -24.14 0.18
N THR A 462 -8.53 -24.74 0.05
CA THR A 462 -8.73 -26.11 -0.46
C THR A 462 -10.20 -26.32 -0.83
N ALA A 463 -10.57 -27.56 -1.12
CA ALA A 463 -11.95 -27.99 -1.29
C ALA A 463 -12.53 -28.55 0.02
N LEU A 464 -13.80 -28.23 0.29
CA LEU A 464 -14.63 -28.80 1.37
C LEU A 464 -15.75 -29.66 0.79
N TYR A 465 -16.07 -30.77 1.45
CA TYR A 465 -17.35 -31.48 1.32
C TYR A 465 -18.04 -31.59 2.66
N PHE A 466 -19.36 -31.49 2.67
CA PHE A 466 -20.23 -31.86 3.76
C PHE A 466 -20.93 -33.17 3.39
N ALA A 467 -21.06 -34.09 4.33
CA ALA A 467 -21.52 -35.46 4.08
C ALA A 467 -22.19 -36.10 5.30
N THR A 468 -22.94 -37.18 5.10
CA THR A 468 -23.44 -38.06 6.16
C THR A 468 -22.65 -39.37 6.21
N VAL A 469 -22.38 -39.91 7.40
CA VAL A 469 -21.83 -41.27 7.55
C VAL A 469 -22.95 -42.31 7.57
N THR A 470 -22.79 -43.39 6.79
CA THR A 470 -23.80 -44.46 6.67
C THR A 470 -23.71 -45.51 7.78
N THR A 471 -22.53 -45.70 8.38
CA THR A 471 -22.29 -46.65 9.49
C THR A 471 -21.94 -45.93 10.80
N GLU A 472 -22.34 -46.53 11.92
CA GLU A 472 -22.27 -45.98 13.28
C GLU A 472 -20.84 -46.02 13.90
N SER A 473 -19.83 -45.69 13.10
CA SER A 473 -18.42 -45.71 13.51
C SER A 473 -17.70 -44.44 13.04
N ALA A 474 -17.87 -43.38 13.81
CA ALA A 474 -17.05 -42.18 13.73
C ALA A 474 -16.56 -41.85 15.15
N HIS A 475 -15.24 -41.92 15.38
CA HIS A 475 -14.66 -41.34 16.59
C HIS A 475 -14.95 -39.84 16.61
N GLN A 476 -15.62 -39.37 17.67
CA GLN A 476 -15.69 -37.95 17.99
C GLN A 476 -14.27 -37.46 18.33
N THR A 477 -13.64 -36.74 17.40
CA THR A 477 -12.61 -35.76 17.75
C THR A 477 -13.32 -34.45 18.11
N ASP A 478 -13.38 -34.16 19.42
CA ASP A 478 -13.81 -32.93 20.09
C ASP A 478 -14.81 -32.04 19.33
N ILE A 479 -16.09 -32.38 19.46
CA ILE A 479 -17.20 -31.51 19.07
C ILE A 479 -17.54 -30.58 20.23
N GLU A 480 -17.11 -29.32 20.15
CA GLU A 480 -17.57 -28.27 21.06
C GLU A 480 -19.07 -27.96 20.78
N THR A 481 -19.95 -28.68 21.50
CA THR A 481 -21.40 -28.67 21.24
C THR A 481 -22.08 -27.61 22.10
N THR A 482 -22.22 -26.39 21.60
CA THR A 482 -22.93 -25.31 22.31
C THR A 482 -24.43 -25.34 22.01
N THR A 483 -25.17 -26.19 22.73
CA THR A 483 -26.63 -26.31 22.59
C THR A 483 -27.35 -25.15 23.32
N THR A 484 -27.75 -24.11 22.59
CA THR A 484 -28.61 -23.04 23.13
C THR A 484 -30.08 -23.38 22.96
N SER A 485 -30.70 -23.98 23.97
CA SER A 485 -32.14 -24.27 23.97
C SER A 485 -32.97 -22.99 24.20
N VAL A 486 -33.69 -22.52 23.18
CA VAL A 486 -34.70 -21.46 23.34
C VAL A 486 -35.97 -22.08 23.93
N ALA A 487 -36.25 -21.81 25.20
CA ALA A 487 -37.47 -22.25 25.86
C ALA A 487 -38.64 -21.32 25.49
N THR A 488 -39.64 -21.85 24.79
CA THR A 488 -40.86 -21.12 24.44
C THR A 488 -41.85 -21.16 25.60
N THR A 489 -41.91 -20.10 26.42
CA THR A 489 -42.91 -19.98 27.49
C THR A 489 -44.04 -19.05 27.08
N THR A 490 -45.16 -19.63 26.64
CA THR A 490 -46.41 -18.89 26.42
C THR A 490 -47.02 -18.54 27.78
N GLY A 491 -46.95 -17.26 28.18
CA GLY A 491 -47.45 -16.80 29.48
C GLY A 491 -47.94 -15.36 29.43
N THR A 492 -49.25 -15.17 29.25
CA THR A 492 -49.89 -13.85 29.28
C THR A 492 -50.07 -13.37 30.72
N GLN A 493 -49.34 -12.33 31.15
CA GLN A 493 -49.84 -11.45 32.20
C GLN A 493 -49.25 -10.03 32.19
N THR A 494 -50.13 -9.09 32.53
CA THR A 494 -49.99 -7.64 32.51
C THR A 494 -49.24 -7.12 33.74
N THR A 495 -48.29 -6.18 33.61
CA THR A 495 -48.41 -4.79 34.16
C THR A 495 -47.16 -3.92 34.02
N THR A 496 -47.44 -2.61 33.96
CA THR A 496 -46.56 -1.45 33.80
C THR A 496 -45.64 -1.20 35.01
N ASN A 497 -44.39 -0.76 34.80
CA ASN A 497 -43.87 0.53 35.31
C ASN A 497 -42.39 0.83 34.95
N SER A 498 -42.21 1.76 34.00
CA SER A 498 -41.67 3.12 34.20
C SER A 498 -40.36 3.40 34.97
N VAL A 499 -39.69 4.50 34.53
CA VAL A 499 -38.82 5.46 35.27
C VAL A 499 -37.32 5.51 34.88
N THR A 500 -37.02 6.48 33.99
CA THR A 500 -35.77 7.33 33.89
C THR A 500 -34.43 6.68 33.50
N GLN A 501 -33.38 7.36 32.99
CA GLN A 501 -33.05 8.76 32.59
C GLN A 501 -31.86 8.66 31.58
N GLN A 502 -31.46 9.63 30.74
CA GLN A 502 -31.97 10.95 30.34
C GLN A 502 -31.41 11.30 28.94
N SER A 503 -32.00 12.25 28.20
CA SER A 503 -31.31 12.98 27.11
C SER A 503 -31.93 14.36 26.91
N SER A 504 -31.13 15.42 27.08
CA SER A 504 -31.58 16.81 27.00
C SER A 504 -31.49 17.36 25.57
N THR A 505 -32.62 17.40 24.86
CA THR A 505 -32.79 18.25 23.67
C THR A 505 -33.13 19.68 24.08
N THR A 506 -32.41 20.68 23.55
CA THR A 506 -32.98 22.03 23.43
C THR A 506 -33.76 22.11 22.12
N LYS A 507 -35.08 22.31 22.24
CA LYS A 507 -36.01 22.46 21.11
C LYS A 507 -35.74 23.76 20.34
N SER A 508 -36.08 23.76 19.04
CA SER A 508 -37.19 24.62 18.58
C SER A 508 -37.88 24.04 17.35
N THR A 509 -39.19 24.26 17.26
CA THR A 509 -40.11 23.65 16.28
C THR A 509 -40.64 24.72 15.33
N ALA A 510 -40.74 24.46 14.02
CA ALA A 510 -41.77 25.07 13.15
C ALA A 510 -41.86 24.41 11.74
N THR A 511 -42.81 23.49 11.60
CA THR A 511 -43.81 23.34 10.52
C THR A 511 -43.53 23.81 9.07
N THR A 512 -43.54 22.81 8.19
CA THR A 512 -44.05 22.71 6.79
C THR A 512 -44.92 23.85 6.21
N GLN A 513 -44.67 24.29 4.95
CA GLN A 513 -45.52 24.07 3.74
C GLN A 513 -45.32 25.08 2.56
N THR A 514 -45.26 24.53 1.34
CA THR A 514 -45.95 24.96 0.09
C THR A 514 -45.58 26.28 -0.66
N THR A 515 -44.68 26.13 -1.64
CA THR A 515 -44.80 26.46 -3.10
C THR A 515 -45.17 27.86 -3.67
N MET A 516 -44.40 28.21 -4.73
CA MET A 516 -44.73 28.98 -5.96
C MET A 516 -44.41 30.49 -6.09
N THR A 517 -43.99 30.82 -7.33
CA THR A 517 -43.76 32.14 -8.00
C THR A 517 -42.66 33.06 -7.44
N GLY A 518 -41.86 33.76 -8.26
CA GLY A 518 -41.65 33.66 -9.71
C GLY A 518 -40.77 34.78 -10.32
N SER A 519 -40.38 34.61 -11.59
CA SER A 519 -40.02 35.66 -12.58
C SER A 519 -38.68 36.43 -12.51
N SER A 520 -37.96 36.40 -13.65
CA SER A 520 -37.23 37.52 -14.34
C SER A 520 -36.09 38.30 -13.65
N ALA A 521 -35.04 38.79 -14.34
CA ALA A 521 -34.52 38.61 -15.72
C ALA A 521 -33.16 39.35 -15.88
N SER A 522 -32.65 39.40 -17.13
CA SER A 522 -31.69 40.36 -17.72
C SER A 522 -30.17 40.20 -17.49
N THR A 523 -29.52 39.53 -18.44
CA THR A 523 -28.40 40.06 -19.25
C THR A 523 -28.84 41.32 -20.03
N PRO A 524 -27.94 42.23 -20.50
CA PRO A 524 -26.79 42.00 -21.41
C PRO A 524 -25.48 42.66 -20.92
N GLY A 525 -24.30 42.55 -21.54
CA GLY A 525 -23.91 42.03 -22.86
C GLY A 525 -23.24 43.14 -23.70
N PHE A 526 -21.99 42.97 -24.11
CA PHE A 526 -21.32 43.84 -25.09
C PHE A 526 -20.32 43.07 -25.95
N SER A 527 -20.35 43.39 -27.25
CA SER A 527 -19.38 43.05 -28.30
C SER A 527 -18.93 44.42 -28.88
N ILE A 528 -17.75 44.66 -29.45
CA ILE A 528 -17.22 44.22 -30.75
C ILE A 528 -15.78 44.80 -30.81
N THR A 529 -14.84 44.22 -31.57
CA THR A 529 -14.06 44.90 -32.65
C THR A 529 -12.82 44.10 -33.07
N VAL A 530 -12.70 43.92 -34.38
CA VAL A 530 -11.55 43.32 -35.08
C VAL A 530 -10.55 44.42 -35.44
N PHE A 531 -9.25 44.16 -35.32
CA PHE A 531 -8.24 44.86 -36.11
C PHE A 531 -7.27 43.86 -36.75
N ALA A 532 -7.15 43.94 -38.06
CA ALA A 532 -6.12 43.25 -38.84
C ALA A 532 -5.05 44.27 -39.25
N VAL A 533 -3.78 43.93 -39.11
CA VAL A 533 -2.66 44.65 -39.72
C VAL A 533 -1.70 43.62 -40.32
N SER A 534 -1.43 43.75 -41.61
CA SER A 534 -0.33 43.08 -42.31
C SER A 534 0.70 44.13 -42.69
N LEU A 535 2.02 43.87 -42.53
CA LEU A 535 3.05 44.43 -43.43
C LEU A 535 4.48 43.83 -43.24
N ILE A 536 5.06 43.36 -44.36
CA ILE A 536 6.47 43.46 -44.83
C ILE A 536 7.65 42.84 -44.03
N ILE A 537 8.09 41.68 -44.53
CA ILE A 537 9.43 41.33 -45.11
C ILE A 537 10.69 42.14 -44.73
N PHE A 538 11.67 41.47 -44.12
CA PHE A 538 13.13 41.41 -44.42
C PHE A 538 13.71 40.26 -43.53
N GLY A 539 14.75 39.47 -43.83
CA GLY A 539 15.58 39.31 -45.03
C GLY A 539 16.96 38.68 -44.68
N ARG A 540 17.22 37.43 -45.14
CA ARG A 540 18.53 36.72 -45.24
C ARG A 540 19.36 36.34 -43.99
N LEU A 541 19.71 35.04 -43.93
CA LEU A 541 21.07 34.44 -43.86
C LEU A 541 22.23 35.26 -43.29
N TYR A 542 22.97 34.70 -42.32
CA TYR A 542 24.32 34.11 -42.58
C TYR A 542 24.85 33.27 -41.38
N SER A 543 25.77 32.35 -41.69
CA SER A 543 26.62 31.48 -40.83
C SER A 543 25.94 30.67 -39.73
#